data_AF-A0A9D4UEW7-F1
#
_entry.id   AF-A0A9D4UEW7-F1
#
_cell.length_a   1.000
_cell.length_b   1.000
_cell.length_c   1.000
_cell.angle_alpha   90.00
_cell.angle_beta   90.00
_cell.angle_gamma   90.00
#
_symmetry.space_group_name_H-M   'P 1'
#
loop_
_entity.id
_entity.type
_entity.pdbx_description
1 polymer ?
#
loop_
_entity_poly.entity_id
_entity_poly.type
_entity_poly.pdbx_seq_one_letter_code
_entity_poly.pdbx_strand_id
1 'polypeptide(L)'
;MLAAFKARMPLPTVDGSDVGLDLCYSKTSWAKLRKSVPSLTFHFRGADMQLPVNNYFIDLEKLVCLAFARSSDSLSIFGNIQQQSFHIMYDLEAHLISFAPAACDTL
;
A
#
# COMPACT_ATOMS: atom_id res chain seq x y z
N MET A 1 4.94 11.34 2.46
CA MET A 1 4.86 10.05 1.73
C MET A 1 4.71 10.23 0.23
N LEU A 2 3.63 10.86 -0.27
CA LEU A 2 3.37 11.08 -1.70
C LEU A 2 4.58 11.66 -2.48
N ALA A 3 5.22 12.70 -1.93
CA ALA A 3 6.40 13.32 -2.56
C ALA A 3 7.58 12.34 -2.74
N ALA A 4 7.79 11.42 -1.79
CA ALA A 4 8.85 10.42 -1.87
C ALA A 4 8.60 9.40 -2.99
N PHE A 5 7.35 8.99 -3.19
CA PHE A 5 6.98 8.14 -4.33
C PHE A 5 7.16 8.87 -5.66
N LYS A 6 6.68 10.12 -5.77
CA LYS A 6 6.87 10.94 -6.98
C LYS A 6 8.34 11.13 -7.36
N ALA A 7 9.22 11.32 -6.37
CA ALA A 7 10.65 11.47 -6.60
C ALA A 7 11.34 10.18 -7.08
N ARG A 8 10.88 9.00 -6.62
CA ARG A 8 11.48 7.70 -6.95
C ARG A 8 10.86 7.05 -8.19
N MET A 9 9.67 7.48 -8.61
CA MET A 9 8.92 6.93 -9.74
C MET A 9 8.55 8.04 -10.73
N PRO A 10 9.52 8.65 -11.43
CA PRO A 10 9.30 9.83 -12.28
C PRO A 10 8.71 9.45 -13.65
N LEU A 11 7.48 8.91 -13.67
CA LEU A 11 6.70 8.74 -14.91
C LEU A 11 5.45 9.64 -14.91
N PRO A 12 4.84 9.87 -16.09
CA PRO A 12 3.57 10.58 -16.20
C PRO A 12 2.51 9.92 -15.32
N THR A 13 1.91 10.73 -14.44
CA THR A 13 0.76 10.35 -13.62
C THR A 13 -0.52 10.58 -14.40
N VAL A 14 -1.57 9.81 -14.09
CA VAL A 14 -2.93 10.00 -14.60
C VAL A 14 -3.84 10.44 -13.46
N ASP A 15 -4.96 11.08 -13.79
CA ASP A 15 -5.98 11.45 -12.80
C ASP A 15 -6.61 10.19 -12.18
N GLY A 16 -6.67 10.18 -10.85
CA GLY A 16 -7.24 9.11 -10.02
C GLY A 16 -8.39 9.58 -9.14
N SER A 17 -8.90 10.79 -9.38
CA SER A 17 -9.92 11.42 -8.53
C SER A 17 -11.22 10.60 -8.46
N ASP A 18 -11.61 9.94 -9.55
CA ASP A 18 -12.79 9.05 -9.61
C ASP A 18 -12.73 7.87 -8.62
N VAL A 19 -11.51 7.46 -8.22
CA VAL A 19 -11.29 6.40 -7.23
C VAL A 19 -10.72 6.94 -5.91
N GLY A 20 -10.67 8.26 -5.75
CA GLY A 20 -10.23 8.94 -4.54
C GLY A 20 -8.73 8.84 -4.22
N LEU A 21 -7.87 8.63 -5.23
CA LEU A 21 -6.43 8.42 -5.03
C LEU A 21 -5.57 9.46 -5.77
N ASP A 22 -4.56 9.99 -5.07
CA ASP A 22 -3.76 11.15 -5.51
C ASP A 22 -2.60 10.81 -6.47
N LEU A 23 -2.20 9.54 -6.56
CA LEU A 23 -1.07 9.10 -7.38
C LEU A 23 -1.40 7.83 -8.14
N CYS A 24 -1.68 7.99 -9.42
CA CYS A 24 -2.02 6.88 -10.30
C CYS A 24 -1.19 6.92 -11.58
N TYR A 25 -1.00 5.76 -12.17
CA TYR A 25 -0.29 5.55 -13.43
C TYR A 25 -1.17 4.75 -14.39
N SER A 26 -1.06 5.01 -15.69
CA SER A 26 -1.64 4.13 -16.70
C SER A 26 -1.01 2.74 -16.61
N LYS A 27 -1.72 1.69 -17.06
CA LYS A 27 -1.18 0.31 -17.14
C LYS A 27 0.14 0.24 -17.91
N THR A 28 0.26 1.03 -18.99
CA THR A 28 1.46 1.12 -19.81
C THR A 28 2.65 1.73 -19.07
N SER A 29 2.42 2.78 -18.26
CA SER A 29 3.46 3.39 -17.43
C SER A 29 3.83 2.48 -16.26
N TRP A 30 2.83 1.87 -15.62
CA TRP A 30 3.04 0.91 -14.54
C TRP A 30 3.91 -0.29 -14.96
N ALA A 31 3.67 -0.84 -16.15
CA ALA A 31 4.48 -1.95 -16.68
C ALA A 31 5.97 -1.61 -16.78
N LYS A 32 6.32 -0.33 -17.01
CA LYS A 32 7.71 0.16 -17.03
C LYS A 32 8.27 0.37 -15.61
N LEU A 33 7.42 0.80 -14.67
CA LEU A 33 7.80 1.11 -13.27
C LEU A 33 7.81 -0.06 -12.32
N ARG A 34 7.06 -1.14 -12.58
CA ARG A 34 6.80 -2.20 -11.58
C ARG A 34 8.07 -2.81 -10.98
N LYS A 35 9.20 -2.78 -11.71
CA LYS A 35 10.50 -3.29 -11.25
C LYS A 35 11.28 -2.31 -10.37
N SER A 36 10.91 -1.03 -10.36
CA SER A 36 11.55 0.06 -9.62
C SER A 36 10.63 0.66 -8.56
N VAL A 37 9.55 -0.03 -8.20
CA VAL A 37 8.69 0.39 -7.09
C VAL A 37 9.51 0.33 -5.80
N PRO A 38 9.62 1.42 -5.03
CA PRO A 38 10.40 1.43 -3.82
C PRO A 38 9.75 0.54 -2.76
N SER A 39 10.58 -0.18 -1.99
CA SER A 39 10.09 -0.92 -0.83
C SER A 39 9.42 0.01 0.18
N LEU A 40 8.41 -0.52 0.87
CA LEU A 40 7.68 0.17 1.91
C LEU A 40 7.62 -0.72 3.16
N THR A 41 8.02 -0.15 4.30
CA THR A 41 7.96 -0.79 5.60
C THR A 41 7.19 0.10 6.56
N PHE A 42 6.25 -0.47 7.30
CA PHE A 42 5.68 0.17 8.47
C PHE A 42 6.49 -0.21 9.71
N HIS A 43 6.99 0.80 10.40
CA HIS A 43 7.76 0.65 11.62
C HIS A 43 6.82 0.78 12.81
N PHE A 44 6.53 -0.34 13.47
CA PHE A 44 5.78 -0.38 14.71
C PHE A 44 6.73 -0.50 15.90
N ARG A 45 6.20 -0.27 17.11
CA ARG A 45 6.98 -0.48 18.33
C ARG A 45 7.29 -1.98 18.47
N GLY A 46 8.56 -2.34 18.24
CA GLY A 46 9.06 -3.71 18.40
C GLY A 46 8.86 -4.62 17.20
N ALA A 47 8.36 -4.12 16.07
CA ALA A 47 8.20 -4.92 14.85
C ALA A 47 8.21 -4.06 13.59
N ASP A 48 8.75 -4.61 12.51
CA ASP A 48 8.73 -4.02 11.17
C ASP A 48 7.85 -4.86 10.25
N MET A 49 6.91 -4.22 9.58
CA MET A 49 6.04 -4.85 8.58
C MET A 49 6.45 -4.38 7.18
N GLN A 50 7.23 -5.18 6.47
CA GLN A 50 7.52 -4.92 5.06
C GLN A 50 6.31 -5.32 4.20
N LEU A 51 5.76 -4.36 3.47
CA LEU A 51 4.57 -4.58 2.66
C LEU A 51 4.93 -5.07 1.25
N PRO A 52 4.26 -6.10 0.72
CA PRO A 52 4.28 -6.41 -0.71
C PRO A 52 3.75 -5.24 -1.55
N VAL A 53 4.16 -5.13 -2.81
CA VAL A 53 3.74 -4.03 -3.70
C VAL A 53 2.21 -3.91 -3.78
N ASN A 54 1.51 -5.05 -3.85
CA ASN A 54 0.05 -5.08 -3.95
C ASN A 54 -0.66 -4.57 -2.68
N ASN A 55 0.06 -4.44 -1.56
CA ASN A 55 -0.46 -3.88 -0.31
C ASN A 55 -0.35 -2.34 -0.26
N TYR A 56 0.30 -1.71 -1.23
CA TYR A 56 0.35 -0.24 -1.33
C TYR A 56 0.20 0.31 -2.75
N PHE A 57 0.06 -0.54 -3.76
CA PHE A 57 -0.44 -0.16 -5.08
C PHE A 57 -1.62 -1.04 -5.46
N ILE A 58 -2.77 -0.42 -5.74
CA ILE A 58 -3.99 -1.11 -6.14
C ILE A 58 -4.03 -1.15 -7.67
N ASP A 59 -4.14 -2.37 -8.20
CA ASP A 59 -4.39 -2.61 -9.61
C ASP A 59 -5.91 -2.49 -9.89
N LEU A 60 -6.29 -1.47 -10.66
CA LEU A 60 -7.66 -1.25 -11.12
C LEU A 60 -7.75 -1.51 -12.64
N GLU A 61 -8.95 -1.50 -13.21
CA GLU A 61 -9.18 -1.83 -14.62
C GLU A 61 -8.29 -1.02 -15.59
N LYS A 62 -8.24 0.31 -15.42
CA LYS A 62 -7.56 1.23 -16.36
C LYS A 62 -6.22 1.77 -15.86
N LEU A 63 -5.99 1.72 -14.55
CA LEU A 63 -4.90 2.43 -13.89
C LEU A 63 -4.40 1.67 -12.67
N VAL A 64 -3.23 2.05 -12.16
CA VAL A 64 -2.65 1.52 -10.93
C VAL A 64 -2.32 2.68 -10.01
N CYS A 65 -2.84 2.66 -8.78
CA CYS A 65 -2.73 3.79 -7.85
C CYS A 65 -2.01 3.43 -6.56
N LEU A 66 -1.27 4.39 -6.00
CA LEU A 66 -0.77 4.32 -4.63
C LEU A 66 -1.96 4.31 -3.65
N ALA A 67 -2.03 3.31 -2.79
CA ALA A 67 -3.12 3.05 -1.84
C ALA A 67 -3.04 3.91 -0.57
N PHE A 68 -2.71 5.19 -0.71
CA PHE A 68 -2.65 6.16 0.38
C PHE A 68 -3.47 7.38 0.01
N ALA A 69 -4.54 7.61 0.77
CA ALA A 69 -5.37 8.80 0.66
C ALA A 69 -5.02 9.79 1.78
N ARG A 70 -5.18 11.08 1.51
CA ARG A 70 -5.07 12.11 2.54
C ARG A 70 -6.21 11.98 3.54
N SER A 71 -5.88 11.97 4.83
CA SER A 71 -6.86 12.12 5.92
C SER A 71 -7.10 13.60 6.20
N SER A 72 -8.36 13.98 6.46
CA SER A 72 -8.70 15.34 6.90
C SER A 72 -8.26 15.63 8.33
N ASP A 73 -8.08 14.56 9.12
CA ASP A 73 -7.83 14.62 10.55
C ASP A 73 -6.45 14.04 10.87
N SER A 74 -6.03 14.11 12.13
CA SER A 74 -4.78 13.46 12.60
C SER A 74 -4.88 11.92 12.66
N LEU A 75 -6.02 11.35 12.27
CA LEU A 75 -6.24 9.91 12.24
C LEU A 75 -5.59 9.30 10.99
N SER A 76 -4.77 8.27 11.19
CA SER A 76 -4.29 7.40 10.13
C SER A 76 -5.00 6.05 10.23
N ILE A 77 -5.48 5.54 9.09
CA ILE A 77 -6.21 4.27 9.02
C ILE A 77 -5.33 3.24 8.31
N PHE A 78 -5.17 2.08 8.95
CA PHE A 78 -4.54 0.91 8.37
C PHE A 78 -5.62 0.02 7.73
N GLY A 79 -5.81 0.16 6.42
CA GLY A 79 -6.93 -0.44 5.68
C GLY A 79 -6.73 -1.90 5.31
N ASN A 80 -7.75 -2.49 4.67
CA ASN A 80 -7.72 -3.90 4.26
C ASN A 80 -6.58 -4.22 3.29
N ILE A 81 -6.28 -3.32 2.33
CA ILE A 81 -5.25 -3.50 1.30
C ILE A 81 -3.90 -3.72 1.95
N GLN A 82 -3.58 -2.94 2.99
CA GLN A 82 -2.32 -3.11 3.69
C GLN A 82 -2.26 -4.40 4.53
N GLN A 83 -3.41 -4.98 4.90
CA GLN A 83 -3.52 -6.22 5.70
C GLN A 83 -3.54 -7.52 4.87
N GLN A 84 -3.79 -7.46 3.56
CA GLN A 84 -3.87 -8.65 2.70
C GLN A 84 -2.57 -9.48 2.73
N SER A 85 -2.67 -10.80 2.63
CA SER A 85 -1.52 -11.72 2.68
C SER A 85 -0.71 -11.66 4.00
N PHE A 86 -1.37 -11.27 5.09
CA PHE A 86 -0.88 -11.42 6.44
C PHE A 86 -1.92 -12.11 7.32
N HIS A 87 -1.47 -12.97 8.23
CA HIS A 87 -2.24 -13.31 9.42
C HIS A 87 -2.16 -12.13 10.38
N ILE A 88 -3.31 -11.56 10.72
CA ILE A 88 -3.42 -10.51 11.74
C ILE A 88 -4.12 -11.11 12.96
N MET A 89 -3.42 -11.14 14.09
CA MET A 89 -3.95 -11.63 15.35
C MET A 89 -4.23 -10.46 16.27
N TYR A 90 -5.46 -10.42 16.80
CA TYR A 90 -5.89 -9.45 17.80
C TYR A 90 -5.91 -10.15 19.16
N ASP A 91 -4.90 -9.89 19.98
CA ASP A 91 -4.85 -10.38 21.36
C ASP A 91 -5.41 -9.30 22.28
N LEU A 92 -6.68 -9.47 22.64
CA LEU A 92 -7.40 -8.50 23.46
C LEU A 92 -7.00 -8.56 24.94
N GLU A 93 -6.46 -9.69 25.41
CA GLU A 93 -6.01 -9.85 26.80
C GLU A 93 -4.63 -9.22 26.99
N ALA A 94 -3.70 -9.46 26.06
CA ALA A 94 -2.37 -8.85 26.10
C ALA A 94 -2.33 -7.41 25.55
N HIS A 95 -3.42 -6.92 24.97
CA HIS A 95 -3.49 -5.64 24.25
C HIS A 95 -2.46 -5.52 23.12
N LEU A 96 -2.31 -6.57 22.32
CA LEU A 96 -1.33 -6.66 21.24
C LEU A 96 -2.00 -6.98 19.91
N ILE A 97 -1.40 -6.44 18.84
CA ILE A 97 -1.67 -6.85 17.47
C ILE A 97 -0.39 -7.47 16.93
N SER A 98 -0.48 -8.71 16.46
CA SER A 98 0.62 -9.44 15.83
C SER A 98 0.33 -9.66 14.35
N PHE A 99 1.37 -9.63 13.52
CA PHE A 99 1.27 -9.91 12.10
C PHE A 99 2.36 -10.88 11.63
N ALA A 100 2.01 -11.76 10.70
CA ALA A 100 2.96 -12.64 10.02
C ALA A 100 2.53 -12.82 8.55
N PRO A 101 3.48 -12.91 7.59
CA PRO A 101 3.15 -13.18 6.19
C PRO A 101 2.32 -14.47 6.05
N ALA A 102 1.36 -14.46 5.13
CA ALA A 102 0.48 -15.59 4.84
C ALA A 102 0.31 -15.78 3.33
N ALA A 103 0.38 -17.03 2.87
CA ALA A 103 0.01 -17.40 1.51
C ALA A 103 -1.51 -17.65 1.47
N CYS A 104 -2.28 -16.64 1.07
CA CYS A 104 -3.75 -16.70 1.02
C CYS A 104 -4.30 -17.14 -0.35
N ASP A 105 -3.41 -17.48 -1.29
CA ASP A 105 -3.69 -17.90 -2.66
C ASP A 105 -3.43 -19.39 -2.91
N THR A 106 -2.90 -20.10 -1.91
CA THR A 106 -2.68 -21.56 -1.96
C THR A 106 -3.73 -22.27 -1.11
N LEU A 107 -4.71 -22.90 -1.77
CA LEU A 107 -5.63 -23.89 -1.19
C LEU A 107 -5.21 -25.30 -1.60
#